data_AF-A0A151WFH2-F1
#
_entry.id   AF-A0A151WFH2-F1
#
_cell.length_a   1.000
_cell.length_b   1.000
_cell.length_c   1.000
_cell.angle_alpha   90.00
_cell.angle_beta   90.00
_cell.angle_gamma   90.00
#
_symmetry.space_group_name_H-M   'P 1'
#
loop_
_entity.id
_entity.type
_entity.pdbx_description
1 polymer ?
#
loop_
_entity_poly.entity_id
_entity_poly.type
_entity_poly.pdbx_seq_one_letter_code
_entity_poly.pdbx_strand_id
1 'polypeptide(L)'
;AGCRFEVPREIMTKRAVINVRSMDNACFAWSVVAALYPAERNADRESSYPHYTTVLNFQNIEFPITLKDITKFERLNDVSINVYIIERQKTLNVLPIRLADDKKEKHVNLLYLRDPRDDNVGHFAWIKNISRLMSSQLNKHNGQKYICDRCLHYFHSNERLQLQMVNCVRINDCAIRLSSDDDKWLSFNNYNRKERVPFVVYADLKCILEKTDSDQEASTLTYQLHYQVFNIHMKAELLPIIKEKYISFTKNVQDTAERSDSRNNIKLRFIDSYKFLSTSLDKLASFLNKNELRILQCEFQNLPEEDFELLIRKGIFPYEYIDCANKLQDTCLPPRESFYSSLTGHTVTESDYAHAVNVWQQFSVQTLGEYSDLYLKTDVLLLADIFENFRDKCIESYGLDPAYYYTLPGFTWDAMLKHTRVNFELLTDIDMVMFIERGIRGVLSQCSSRYARANNKYMQS
;
A
#
# COMPACT_ATOMS: atom_id res chain seq x y z
N ALA A 1 0.65 30.30 -21.86
CA ALA A 1 -0.15 29.49 -20.92
C ALA A 1 -1.37 29.00 -21.68
N GLY A 2 -1.68 27.72 -21.59
CA GLY A 2 -2.74 27.07 -22.36
C GLY A 2 -2.44 25.60 -22.54
N CYS A 3 -3.41 24.74 -22.26
CA CYS A 3 -3.28 23.30 -22.29
C CYS A 3 -3.32 22.77 -23.73
N ARG A 4 -2.35 23.19 -24.57
CA ARG A 4 -2.20 22.68 -25.94
C ARG A 4 -1.47 21.33 -25.89
N PHE A 5 -2.22 20.30 -25.53
CA PHE A 5 -1.73 18.94 -25.48
C PHE A 5 -2.07 18.18 -26.77
N GLU A 6 -1.06 17.64 -27.44
CA GLU A 6 -1.29 16.75 -28.58
C GLU A 6 -1.45 15.31 -28.10
N VAL A 7 -2.68 14.81 -28.18
CA VAL A 7 -2.99 13.41 -27.88
C VAL A 7 -2.22 12.50 -28.84
N PRO A 8 -1.51 11.46 -28.36
CA PRO A 8 -0.77 10.53 -29.20
C PRO A 8 -1.57 10.01 -30.41
N ARG A 9 -0.92 9.93 -31.58
CA ARG A 9 -1.56 9.52 -32.85
C ARG A 9 -2.30 8.20 -32.76
N GLU A 10 -1.76 7.23 -32.01
CA GLU A 10 -2.32 5.90 -31.79
C GLU A 10 -3.70 5.92 -31.09
N ILE A 11 -3.98 6.97 -30.30
CA ILE A 11 -5.27 7.17 -29.62
C ILE A 11 -6.21 7.93 -30.56
N MET A 12 -5.68 8.95 -31.25
CA MET A 12 -6.45 9.77 -32.19
C MET A 12 -7.01 8.94 -33.36
N THR A 13 -6.25 7.98 -33.89
CA THR A 13 -6.70 7.09 -34.97
C THR A 13 -7.88 6.23 -34.57
N LYS A 14 -8.01 5.90 -33.29
CA LYS A 14 -9.15 5.13 -32.77
C LYS A 14 -10.44 5.94 -32.76
N ARG A 15 -10.41 7.28 -32.83
CA ARG A 15 -11.60 8.16 -32.72
C ARG A 15 -12.47 7.81 -31.50
N ALA A 16 -11.80 7.49 -30.40
CA ALA A 16 -12.42 7.05 -29.14
C ALA A 16 -12.37 8.13 -28.06
N VAL A 17 -11.48 9.12 -28.24
CA VAL A 17 -11.21 10.22 -27.30
C VAL A 17 -11.45 11.54 -28.02
N ILE A 18 -12.09 12.47 -27.33
CA ILE A 18 -12.29 13.84 -27.77
C ILE A 18 -11.41 14.74 -26.92
N ASN A 19 -10.53 15.47 -27.59
CA ASN A 19 -9.68 16.48 -26.99
C ASN A 19 -10.17 17.86 -27.43
N VAL A 20 -10.84 18.59 -26.53
CA VAL A 20 -11.24 19.98 -26.77
C VAL A 20 -10.01 20.86 -26.64
N ARG A 21 -9.66 21.56 -27.72
CA ARG A 21 -8.46 22.40 -27.76
C ARG A 21 -8.77 23.73 -27.11
N SER A 22 -8.10 23.99 -25.99
CA SER A 22 -8.21 25.26 -25.27
C SER A 22 -6.89 25.98 -25.08
N MET A 23 -6.97 27.31 -24.99
CA MET A 23 -5.88 28.20 -24.60
C MET A 23 -5.86 28.47 -23.09
N ASP A 24 -6.84 27.97 -22.33
CA ASP A 24 -6.86 28.02 -20.86
C ASP A 24 -6.25 26.74 -20.24
N ASN A 25 -6.16 26.69 -18.91
CA ASN A 25 -5.71 25.52 -18.15
C ASN A 25 -6.90 24.68 -17.63
N ALA A 26 -8.08 24.80 -18.24
CA ALA A 26 -9.33 24.17 -17.80
C ALA A 26 -9.70 22.91 -18.62
N CYS A 27 -8.70 22.15 -19.09
CA CYS A 27 -8.91 20.94 -19.90
C CYS A 27 -9.83 19.90 -19.22
N PHE A 28 -9.80 19.81 -17.88
CA PHE A 28 -10.75 19.01 -17.11
C PHE A 28 -12.19 19.47 -17.33
N ALA A 29 -12.46 20.76 -17.18
CA ALA A 29 -13.79 21.34 -17.31
C ALA A 29 -14.34 21.15 -18.72
N TRP A 30 -13.53 21.47 -19.73
CA TRP A 30 -13.89 21.27 -21.14
C TRP A 30 -14.16 19.80 -21.47
N SER A 31 -13.40 18.86 -20.89
CA SER A 31 -13.64 17.43 -21.09
C SER A 31 -14.96 16.97 -20.45
N VAL A 32 -15.31 17.46 -19.27
CA VAL A 32 -16.59 17.16 -18.61
C VAL A 32 -17.76 17.77 -19.41
N VAL A 33 -17.63 19.02 -19.86
CA VAL A 33 -18.66 19.65 -20.72
C VAL A 33 -18.84 18.87 -22.02
N ALA A 34 -17.75 18.43 -22.66
CA ALA A 34 -17.84 17.66 -23.88
C ALA A 34 -18.60 16.33 -23.69
N ALA A 35 -18.50 15.73 -22.50
CA ALA A 35 -19.23 14.51 -22.15
C ALA A 35 -20.71 14.77 -21.88
N LEU A 36 -21.05 15.87 -21.19
CA LEU A 36 -22.43 16.21 -20.82
C LEU A 36 -23.22 16.85 -21.98
N TYR A 37 -22.54 17.56 -22.88
CA TYR A 37 -23.11 18.28 -24.02
C TYR A 37 -22.40 17.87 -25.33
N PRO A 38 -22.54 16.61 -25.78
CA PRO A 38 -21.74 16.09 -26.89
C PRO A 38 -22.07 16.76 -28.23
N ALA A 39 -21.07 17.37 -28.85
CA ALA A 39 -21.17 17.96 -30.18
C ALA A 39 -21.06 16.89 -31.30
N GLU A 40 -21.87 17.01 -32.35
CA GLU A 40 -21.82 16.12 -33.51
C GLU A 40 -20.71 16.48 -34.50
N ARG A 41 -20.43 17.77 -34.65
CA ARG A 41 -19.43 18.32 -35.60
C ARG A 41 -18.44 19.18 -34.84
N ASN A 42 -17.18 19.19 -35.29
CA ASN A 42 -16.10 19.99 -34.72
C ASN A 42 -15.98 19.85 -33.19
N ALA A 43 -16.11 18.61 -32.69
CA ALA A 43 -16.07 18.29 -31.27
C ALA A 43 -14.71 18.61 -30.60
N ASP A 44 -13.69 18.96 -31.37
CA ASP A 44 -12.39 19.41 -30.90
C ASP A 44 -12.33 20.92 -30.60
N ARG A 45 -13.39 21.69 -30.89
CA ARG A 45 -13.44 23.15 -30.73
C ARG A 45 -14.28 23.57 -29.54
N GLU A 46 -13.80 24.53 -28.75
CA GLU A 46 -14.54 25.14 -27.62
C GLU A 46 -15.89 25.72 -28.05
N SER A 47 -15.93 26.39 -29.21
CA SER A 47 -17.15 27.04 -29.74
C SER A 47 -18.31 26.08 -29.97
N SER A 48 -18.04 24.77 -29.98
CA SER A 48 -19.05 23.72 -30.13
C SER A 48 -19.79 23.41 -28.82
N TYR A 49 -19.37 24.02 -27.70
CA TYR A 49 -19.84 23.71 -26.36
C TYR A 49 -20.23 24.98 -25.59
N PRO A 50 -21.18 24.90 -24.64
CA PRO A 50 -21.40 25.98 -23.70
C PRO A 50 -20.15 26.21 -22.84
N HIS A 51 -19.92 27.46 -22.43
CA HIS A 51 -18.76 27.78 -21.60
C HIS A 51 -18.88 27.08 -20.24
N TYR A 52 -17.81 26.41 -19.79
CA TYR A 52 -17.88 25.51 -18.62
C TYR A 52 -18.34 26.20 -17.34
N THR A 53 -18.03 27.48 -17.13
CA THR A 53 -18.47 28.25 -15.94
C THR A 53 -19.99 28.47 -15.87
N THR A 54 -20.70 28.35 -17.00
CA THR A 54 -22.15 28.55 -17.05
C THR A 54 -22.93 27.27 -16.72
N VAL A 55 -22.30 26.11 -16.88
CA VAL A 55 -22.96 24.80 -16.79
C VAL A 55 -22.40 23.91 -15.68
N LEU A 56 -21.26 24.26 -15.10
CA LEU A 56 -20.60 23.53 -14.03
C LEU A 56 -20.28 24.45 -12.86
N ASN A 57 -20.42 23.91 -11.65
CA ASN A 57 -20.08 24.55 -10.39
C ASN A 57 -18.66 24.19 -9.95
N PHE A 58 -17.80 25.20 -9.84
CA PHE A 58 -16.40 25.09 -9.38
C PHE A 58 -16.15 25.81 -8.05
N GLN A 59 -17.18 26.00 -7.22
CA GLN A 59 -17.03 26.71 -5.95
C GLN A 59 -15.92 26.10 -5.09
N ASN A 60 -14.93 26.92 -4.72
CA ASN A 60 -13.74 26.52 -3.95
C ASN A 60 -12.88 25.44 -4.63
N ILE A 61 -12.82 25.41 -5.97
CA ILE A 61 -11.92 24.55 -6.75
C ILE A 61 -11.08 25.46 -7.65
N GLU A 62 -9.76 25.41 -7.48
CA GLU A 62 -8.82 26.16 -8.30
C GLU A 62 -8.30 25.30 -9.46
N PHE A 63 -7.94 25.97 -10.56
CA PHE A 63 -7.31 25.32 -11.71
C PHE A 63 -5.78 25.44 -11.62
N PRO A 64 -5.01 24.41 -12.03
CA PRO A 64 -5.44 23.14 -12.62
C PRO A 64 -5.98 22.15 -11.58
N ILE A 65 -7.05 21.43 -11.93
CA ILE A 65 -7.70 20.45 -11.06
C ILE A 65 -6.81 19.24 -10.82
N THR A 66 -6.63 18.86 -9.55
CA THR A 66 -5.93 17.63 -9.17
C THR A 66 -6.90 16.45 -9.02
N LEU A 67 -6.37 15.22 -9.01
CA LEU A 67 -7.19 14.02 -8.77
C LEU A 67 -7.93 14.03 -7.42
N LYS A 68 -7.47 14.82 -6.44
CA LYS A 68 -8.12 14.97 -5.13
C LYS A 68 -9.37 15.85 -5.22
N ASP A 69 -9.31 16.90 -6.04
CA ASP A 69 -10.40 17.88 -6.20
C ASP A 69 -11.61 17.29 -6.95
N ILE A 70 -11.41 16.21 -7.71
CA ILE A 70 -12.49 15.53 -8.44
C ILE A 70 -13.60 15.07 -7.48
N THR A 71 -13.27 14.58 -6.28
CA THR A 71 -14.31 14.16 -5.32
C THR A 71 -15.20 15.31 -4.90
N LYS A 72 -14.61 16.50 -4.73
CA LYS A 72 -15.34 17.72 -4.40
C LYS A 72 -16.20 18.15 -5.59
N PHE A 73 -15.65 18.10 -6.80
CA PHE A 73 -16.36 18.41 -8.03
C PHE A 73 -17.60 17.51 -8.26
N GLU A 74 -17.46 16.20 -8.06
CA GLU A 74 -18.54 15.21 -8.21
C GLU A 74 -19.74 15.49 -7.28
N ARG A 75 -19.46 15.97 -6.07
CA ARG A 75 -20.47 16.38 -5.08
C ARG A 75 -21.18 17.67 -5.49
N LEU A 76 -20.44 18.65 -6.01
CA LEU A 76 -20.98 19.96 -6.39
C LEU A 76 -21.88 19.90 -7.64
N ASN A 77 -21.60 18.98 -8.57
CA ASN A 77 -22.25 18.92 -9.88
C ASN A 77 -23.20 17.75 -10.07
N ASP A 78 -23.31 16.88 -9.06
CA ASP A 78 -24.04 15.62 -9.13
C ASP A 78 -23.66 14.74 -10.34
N VAL A 79 -22.36 14.60 -10.56
CA VAL A 79 -21.76 13.83 -11.66
C VAL A 79 -20.81 12.78 -11.07
N SER A 80 -20.60 11.67 -11.76
CA SER A 80 -19.61 10.65 -11.41
C SER A 80 -18.53 10.56 -12.49
N ILE A 81 -17.26 10.47 -12.09
CA ILE A 81 -16.11 10.59 -12.98
C ILE A 81 -15.10 9.45 -12.75
N ASN A 82 -14.88 8.65 -13.78
CA ASN A 82 -13.72 7.75 -13.83
C ASN A 82 -12.57 8.43 -14.56
N VAL A 83 -11.34 8.21 -14.09
CA VAL A 83 -10.12 8.68 -14.73
C VAL A 83 -9.23 7.50 -15.05
N TYR A 84 -8.79 7.41 -16.31
CA TYR A 84 -7.89 6.39 -16.81
C TYR A 84 -6.56 7.00 -17.23
N ILE A 85 -5.50 6.24 -17.15
CA ILE A 85 -4.19 6.55 -17.71
C ILE A 85 -3.84 5.52 -18.77
N ILE A 86 -2.85 5.87 -19.58
CA ILE A 86 -2.23 4.95 -20.53
C ILE A 86 -0.80 4.70 -20.09
N GLU A 87 -0.47 3.43 -19.87
CA GLU A 87 0.89 2.98 -19.60
C GLU A 87 1.45 2.29 -20.85
N ARG A 88 2.65 2.69 -21.25
CA ARG A 88 3.39 2.07 -22.35
C ARG A 88 4.30 0.97 -21.82
N GLN A 89 3.90 -0.27 -22.04
CA GLN A 89 4.78 -1.44 -21.91
C GLN A 89 5.16 -1.95 -23.32
N LYS A 90 4.72 -3.16 -23.70
CA LYS A 90 4.83 -3.70 -25.08
C LYS A 90 3.65 -3.30 -25.97
N THR A 91 2.51 -3.00 -25.37
CA THR A 91 1.26 -2.54 -26.00
C THR A 91 0.69 -1.37 -25.21
N LEU A 92 -0.17 -0.57 -25.84
CA LEU A 92 -0.95 0.46 -25.14
C LEU A 92 -1.89 -0.21 -24.13
N ASN A 93 -1.64 -0.05 -22.83
CA ASN A 93 -2.51 -0.53 -21.76
C ASN A 93 -3.25 0.64 -21.11
N VAL A 94 -4.57 0.52 -20.99
CA VAL A 94 -5.45 1.52 -20.36
C VAL A 94 -5.72 1.03 -18.95
N LEU A 95 -5.43 1.85 -17.95
CA LEU A 95 -5.56 1.50 -16.54
C LEU A 95 -6.37 2.56 -15.81
N PRO A 96 -7.31 2.19 -14.92
CA PRO A 96 -7.99 3.19 -14.09
C PRO A 96 -7.02 3.73 -13.04
N ILE A 97 -6.97 5.05 -12.88
CA ILE A 97 -6.25 5.72 -11.76
C ILE A 97 -7.22 6.23 -10.69
N ARG A 98 -8.48 6.46 -11.07
CA ARG A 98 -9.57 6.83 -10.18
C ARG A 98 -10.86 6.26 -10.74
N LEU A 99 -11.65 5.63 -9.89
CA LEU A 99 -13.00 5.17 -10.22
C LEU A 99 -13.96 5.91 -9.28
N ALA A 100 -15.12 6.27 -9.80
CA ALA A 100 -16.19 6.82 -8.98
C ALA A 100 -16.77 5.72 -8.08
N ASP A 101 -17.01 6.06 -6.81
CA ASP A 101 -17.57 5.14 -5.80
C ASP A 101 -18.95 4.64 -6.26
N ASP A 102 -19.82 5.57 -6.65
CA ASP A 102 -21.15 5.31 -7.18
C ASP A 102 -21.31 5.90 -8.59
N LYS A 103 -21.83 5.07 -9.51
CA LYS A 103 -22.16 5.52 -10.86
C LYS A 103 -23.50 6.25 -10.86
N LYS A 104 -23.45 7.56 -11.07
CA LYS A 104 -24.62 8.43 -11.21
C LYS A 104 -25.19 8.39 -12.63
N GLU A 105 -26.40 8.93 -12.81
CA GLU A 105 -27.04 9.08 -14.13
C GLU A 105 -26.12 9.86 -15.09
N LYS A 106 -25.52 10.95 -14.60
CA LYS A 106 -24.46 11.69 -15.30
C LYS A 106 -23.11 11.05 -14.97
N HIS A 107 -22.57 10.28 -15.91
CA HIS A 107 -21.28 9.60 -15.75
C HIS A 107 -20.30 9.97 -16.86
N VAL A 108 -19.05 10.29 -16.50
CA VAL A 108 -18.01 10.74 -17.41
C VAL A 108 -16.75 9.90 -17.26
N ASN A 109 -16.23 9.40 -18.38
CA ASN A 109 -14.95 8.70 -18.44
C ASN A 109 -13.89 9.65 -19.02
N LEU A 110 -12.84 9.95 -18.25
CA LEU A 110 -11.76 10.84 -18.64
C LEU A 110 -10.45 10.09 -18.84
N LEU A 111 -9.65 10.51 -19.80
CA LEU A 111 -8.29 10.07 -20.03
C LEU A 111 -7.33 11.13 -19.51
N TYR A 112 -6.45 10.76 -18.59
CA TYR A 112 -5.38 11.60 -18.07
C TYR A 112 -4.07 11.27 -18.78
N LEU A 113 -3.49 12.26 -19.42
CA LEU A 113 -2.25 12.17 -20.19
C LEU A 113 -1.18 13.04 -19.53
N ARG A 114 -0.05 12.46 -19.15
CA ARG A 114 1.08 13.21 -18.58
C ARG A 114 1.86 13.91 -19.70
N ASP A 115 2.29 15.16 -19.49
CA ASP A 115 3.21 15.82 -20.43
C ASP A 115 4.61 15.21 -20.28
N PRO A 116 5.23 14.72 -21.36
CA PRO A 116 6.61 14.22 -21.31
C PRO A 116 7.65 15.27 -20.90
N ARG A 117 7.28 16.56 -20.91
CA ARG A 117 8.18 17.69 -20.63
C ARG A 117 8.04 18.25 -19.21
N ASP A 118 6.96 17.92 -18.51
CA ASP A 118 6.69 18.36 -17.14
C ASP A 118 5.86 17.31 -16.39
N ASP A 119 6.49 16.62 -15.44
CA ASP A 119 5.87 15.55 -14.65
C ASP A 119 4.70 16.05 -13.77
N ASN A 120 4.60 17.36 -13.52
CA ASN A 120 3.57 17.96 -12.66
C ASN A 120 2.33 18.45 -13.44
N VAL A 121 2.36 18.48 -14.77
CA VAL A 121 1.24 18.97 -15.59
C VAL A 121 0.65 17.83 -16.41
N GLY A 122 -0.58 17.46 -16.09
CA GLY A 122 -1.35 16.48 -16.86
C GLY A 122 -2.54 17.10 -17.58
N HIS A 123 -2.94 16.46 -18.68
CA HIS A 123 -4.03 16.86 -19.55
C HIS A 123 -5.19 15.87 -19.46
N PHE A 124 -6.41 16.39 -19.34
CA PHE A 124 -7.63 15.59 -19.38
C PHE A 124 -8.26 15.63 -20.77
N ALA A 125 -8.74 14.48 -21.24
CA ALA A 125 -9.53 14.36 -22.46
C ALA A 125 -10.73 13.45 -22.23
N TRP A 126 -11.84 13.66 -22.94
CA TRP A 126 -13.04 12.85 -22.77
C TRP A 126 -12.96 11.54 -23.55
N ILE A 127 -13.21 10.41 -22.88
CA ILE A 127 -13.36 9.09 -23.51
C ILE A 127 -14.81 8.93 -23.96
N LYS A 128 -15.09 9.20 -25.23
CA LYS A 128 -16.41 9.01 -25.84
C LYS A 128 -16.78 7.53 -25.98
N ASN A 129 -15.80 6.67 -26.25
CA ASN A 129 -16.06 5.25 -26.45
C ASN A 129 -14.91 4.37 -25.94
N ILE A 130 -15.08 3.81 -24.75
CA ILE A 130 -14.06 2.97 -24.09
C ILE A 130 -13.81 1.66 -24.85
N SER A 131 -14.85 1.01 -25.39
CA SER A 131 -14.72 -0.21 -26.23
C SER A 131 -13.79 0.01 -27.42
N ARG A 132 -13.89 1.17 -28.06
CA ARG A 132 -13.07 1.55 -29.21
C ARG A 132 -11.65 1.94 -28.80
N LEU A 133 -11.47 2.55 -27.63
CA LEU A 133 -10.16 2.88 -27.08
C LEU A 133 -9.36 1.61 -26.79
N MET A 134 -10.01 0.59 -26.23
CA MET A 134 -9.39 -0.65 -25.79
C MET A 134 -9.39 -1.77 -26.83
N SER A 135 -9.93 -1.54 -28.03
CA SER A 135 -10.07 -2.57 -29.07
C SER A 135 -8.76 -3.30 -29.41
N SER A 136 -7.62 -2.62 -29.32
CA SER A 136 -6.29 -3.20 -29.57
C SER A 136 -5.78 -4.12 -28.45
N GLN A 137 -6.35 -4.03 -27.24
CA GLN A 137 -6.03 -4.90 -26.10
C GLN A 137 -6.86 -6.19 -26.11
N LEU A 138 -7.87 -6.25 -26.99
CA LEU A 138 -8.83 -7.34 -27.04
C LEU A 138 -8.57 -8.22 -28.28
N ASN A 139 -8.84 -9.52 -28.15
CA ASN A 139 -8.68 -10.56 -29.19
C ASN A 139 -9.19 -10.17 -30.61
N LYS A 140 -8.60 -10.74 -31.66
CA LYS A 140 -8.81 -10.36 -33.08
C LYS A 140 -10.19 -10.73 -33.68
N HIS A 141 -11.18 -11.11 -32.88
CA HIS A 141 -12.50 -11.50 -33.39
C HIS A 141 -13.40 -10.30 -33.70
N ASN A 142 -14.10 -10.35 -34.83
CA ASN A 142 -14.90 -9.27 -35.43
C ASN A 142 -16.28 -9.00 -34.77
N GLY A 143 -16.42 -9.23 -33.47
CA GLY A 143 -17.66 -8.96 -32.72
C GLY A 143 -17.68 -7.58 -32.05
N GLN A 144 -18.87 -6.99 -31.88
CA GLN A 144 -19.05 -5.82 -31.00
C GLN A 144 -18.76 -6.23 -29.55
N LYS A 145 -17.89 -5.48 -28.87
CA LYS A 145 -17.47 -5.75 -27.49
C LYS A 145 -17.98 -4.68 -26.55
N TYR A 146 -18.59 -5.10 -25.46
CA TYR A 146 -19.11 -4.24 -24.40
C TYR A 146 -18.12 -4.27 -23.23
N ILE A 147 -17.50 -3.15 -22.89
CA ILE A 147 -16.49 -3.10 -21.82
C ILE A 147 -17.10 -2.53 -20.55
N CYS A 148 -16.84 -3.17 -19.42
CA CYS A 148 -17.13 -2.59 -18.11
C CYS A 148 -16.15 -1.46 -17.80
N ASP A 149 -16.66 -0.28 -17.50
CA ASP A 149 -15.85 0.89 -17.15
C ASP A 149 -15.10 0.73 -15.81
N ARG A 150 -15.57 -0.14 -14.91
CA ARG A 150 -14.90 -0.41 -13.63
C ARG A 150 -13.77 -1.45 -13.74
N CYS A 151 -14.08 -2.70 -14.13
CA CYS A 151 -13.09 -3.77 -14.20
C CYS A 151 -12.35 -3.88 -15.54
N LEU A 152 -12.76 -3.11 -16.55
CA LEU A 152 -12.19 -3.11 -17.91
C LEU A 152 -12.29 -4.45 -18.66
N HIS A 153 -13.07 -5.40 -18.14
CA HIS A 153 -13.37 -6.66 -18.82
C HIS A 153 -14.39 -6.48 -19.96
N TYR A 154 -14.27 -7.27 -21.04
CA TYR A 154 -15.15 -7.20 -22.20
C TYR A 154 -16.21 -8.32 -22.19
N PHE A 155 -17.39 -8.01 -22.71
CA PHE A 155 -18.53 -8.90 -22.82
C PHE A 155 -19.03 -8.91 -24.26
N HIS A 156 -19.63 -10.03 -24.67
CA HIS A 156 -20.20 -10.21 -26.00
C HIS A 156 -21.63 -9.67 -26.14
N SER A 157 -22.30 -9.31 -25.04
CA SER A 157 -23.62 -8.69 -25.04
C SER A 157 -23.76 -7.63 -23.95
N ASN A 158 -24.62 -6.63 -24.20
CA ASN A 158 -24.90 -5.57 -23.22
C ASN A 158 -25.62 -6.11 -21.98
N GLU A 159 -26.50 -7.10 -22.14
CA GLU A 159 -27.23 -7.73 -21.02
C GLU A 159 -26.28 -8.37 -20.00
N ARG A 160 -25.24 -9.08 -20.47
CA ARG A 160 -24.20 -9.65 -19.60
C ARG A 160 -23.42 -8.57 -18.85
N LEU A 161 -23.09 -7.47 -19.53
CA LEU A 161 -22.44 -6.33 -18.90
C LEU A 161 -23.32 -5.74 -17.78
N GLN A 162 -24.62 -5.54 -18.01
CA GLN A 162 -25.53 -4.97 -17.02
C GLN A 162 -25.69 -5.88 -15.78
N LEU A 163 -25.86 -7.19 -15.99
CA LEU A 163 -25.89 -8.18 -14.90
C LEU A 163 -24.60 -8.19 -14.09
N GLN A 164 -23.46 -8.00 -14.74
CA GLN A 164 -22.17 -7.96 -14.06
C GLN A 164 -21.91 -6.63 -13.35
N MET A 165 -22.36 -5.49 -13.89
CA MET A 165 -22.15 -4.16 -13.32
C MET A 165 -22.61 -4.07 -11.85
N VAL A 166 -23.78 -4.64 -11.53
CA VAL A 166 -24.32 -4.66 -10.15
C VAL A 166 -23.36 -5.34 -9.17
N ASN A 167 -22.63 -6.35 -9.62
CA ASN A 167 -21.72 -7.12 -8.80
C ASN A 167 -20.31 -6.52 -8.81
N CYS A 168 -19.87 -6.01 -9.95
CA CYS A 168 -18.58 -5.36 -10.10
C CYS A 168 -18.45 -4.11 -9.21
N VAL A 169 -19.54 -3.35 -9.01
CA VAL A 169 -19.54 -2.20 -8.09
C VAL A 169 -19.35 -2.62 -6.64
N ARG A 170 -19.89 -3.78 -6.25
CA ARG A 170 -19.86 -4.28 -4.87
C ARG A 170 -18.60 -5.05 -4.50
N ILE A 171 -17.94 -5.66 -5.48
CA ILE A 171 -16.87 -6.65 -5.26
C ILE A 171 -15.50 -6.07 -5.65
N ASN A 172 -15.44 -5.16 -6.63
CA ASN A 172 -14.16 -4.74 -7.21
C ASN A 172 -13.80 -3.30 -6.86
N ASP A 173 -12.73 -3.15 -6.08
CA ASP A 173 -12.04 -1.88 -5.84
C ASP A 173 -10.99 -1.57 -6.92
N CYS A 174 -10.58 -2.57 -7.70
CA CYS A 174 -9.55 -2.44 -8.73
C CYS A 174 -9.87 -3.26 -10.00
N ALA A 175 -9.13 -3.01 -11.07
CA ALA A 175 -9.29 -3.76 -12.33
C ALA A 175 -8.83 -5.22 -12.14
N ILE A 176 -9.73 -6.17 -12.45
CA ILE A 176 -9.39 -7.59 -12.47
C ILE A 176 -8.61 -7.89 -13.75
N ARG A 177 -7.38 -8.35 -13.60
CA ARG A 177 -6.60 -8.92 -14.70
C ARG A 177 -6.68 -10.44 -14.64
N LEU A 178 -7.43 -11.04 -15.55
CA LEU A 178 -7.50 -12.49 -15.70
C LEU A 178 -6.24 -13.00 -16.40
N SER A 179 -5.86 -14.25 -16.09
CA SER A 179 -4.89 -14.98 -16.89
C SER A 179 -5.47 -15.27 -18.28
N SER A 180 -4.60 -15.24 -19.28
CA SER A 180 -4.82 -15.78 -20.61
C SER A 180 -4.54 -17.29 -20.65
N ASP A 181 -4.87 -17.94 -21.76
CA ASP A 181 -4.57 -19.37 -21.96
C ASP A 181 -3.07 -19.68 -21.93
N ASP A 182 -2.22 -18.68 -22.22
CA ASP A 182 -0.76 -18.82 -22.25
C ASP A 182 -0.11 -18.72 -20.85
N ASP A 183 -0.77 -18.07 -19.89
CA ASP A 183 -0.26 -17.82 -18.52
C ASP A 183 -1.20 -18.33 -17.41
N LYS A 184 -2.16 -19.20 -17.76
CA LYS A 184 -3.09 -19.81 -16.80
C LYS A 184 -2.46 -20.84 -15.88
N TRP A 185 -1.28 -21.37 -16.20
CA TRP A 185 -0.64 -22.40 -15.39
C TRP A 185 0.26 -21.79 -14.34
N LEU A 186 -0.10 -21.99 -13.08
CA LEU A 186 0.70 -21.60 -11.92
C LEU A 186 1.42 -22.82 -11.36
N SER A 187 2.75 -22.73 -11.30
CA SER A 187 3.64 -23.77 -10.79
C SER A 187 4.81 -23.15 -10.03
N PHE A 188 5.50 -23.95 -9.23
CA PHE A 188 6.71 -23.48 -8.55
C PHE A 188 7.87 -23.31 -9.54
N ASN A 189 8.27 -22.07 -9.79
CA ASN A 189 9.35 -21.73 -10.74
C ASN A 189 10.56 -21.02 -10.07
N ASN A 190 10.44 -20.61 -8.81
CA ASN A 190 11.42 -19.77 -8.12
C ASN A 190 12.54 -20.58 -7.42
N TYR A 191 13.25 -21.42 -8.18
CA TYR A 191 14.27 -22.31 -7.63
C TYR A 191 15.45 -21.58 -6.96
N ASN A 192 15.74 -20.35 -7.38
CA ASN A 192 16.77 -19.50 -6.77
C ASN A 192 16.48 -19.18 -5.29
N ARG A 193 15.20 -19.19 -4.86
CA ARG A 193 14.80 -18.93 -3.46
C ARG A 193 15.15 -20.07 -2.51
N LYS A 194 15.70 -21.16 -3.02
CA LYS A 194 16.22 -22.27 -2.22
C LYS A 194 17.60 -21.98 -1.62
N GLU A 195 18.35 -21.09 -2.25
CA GLU A 195 19.64 -20.63 -1.73
C GLU A 195 19.38 -19.62 -0.61
N ARG A 196 20.32 -19.49 0.34
CA ARG A 196 20.20 -18.45 1.37
C ARG A 196 20.49 -17.09 0.76
N VAL A 197 19.70 -16.07 1.10
CA VAL A 197 19.98 -14.69 0.69
C VAL A 197 21.39 -14.30 1.21
N PRO A 198 22.27 -13.75 0.36
CA PRO A 198 23.68 -13.54 0.70
C PRO A 198 23.88 -12.48 1.79
N PHE A 199 23.05 -11.44 1.82
CA PHE A 199 23.11 -10.36 2.79
C PHE A 199 21.72 -10.02 3.29
N VAL A 200 21.55 -10.03 4.61
CA VAL A 200 20.34 -9.56 5.30
C VAL A 200 20.77 -8.59 6.37
N VAL A 201 20.12 -7.43 6.41
CA VAL A 201 20.39 -6.37 7.40
C VAL A 201 19.16 -6.25 8.29
N TYR A 202 19.37 -6.38 9.59
CA TYR A 202 18.36 -6.14 10.61
C TYR A 202 18.52 -4.74 11.15
N ALA A 203 17.42 -4.00 11.20
CA ALA A 203 17.40 -2.64 11.71
C ALA A 203 16.05 -2.36 12.38
N ASP A 204 16.10 -1.69 13.51
CA ASP A 204 14.97 -1.00 14.11
C ASP A 204 15.30 0.50 14.07
N LEU A 205 14.35 1.30 13.61
CA LEU A 205 14.55 2.73 13.40
C LEU A 205 13.68 3.48 14.41
N LYS A 206 14.34 4.16 15.36
CA LYS A 206 13.66 5.09 16.27
C LYS A 206 13.78 6.52 15.76
N CYS A 207 12.80 7.32 16.12
CA CYS A 207 12.73 8.73 15.79
C CYS A 207 12.28 9.51 17.03
N ILE A 208 12.84 10.69 17.22
CA ILE A 208 12.35 11.65 18.22
C ILE A 208 11.00 12.17 17.74
N LEU A 209 10.02 12.21 18.65
CA LEU A 209 8.65 12.65 18.38
C LEU A 209 8.48 14.08 18.91
N GLU A 210 8.86 15.08 18.11
CA GLU A 210 8.66 16.47 18.50
C GLU A 210 7.17 16.83 18.35
N LYS A 211 6.54 17.30 19.41
CA LYS A 211 5.14 17.73 19.36
C LYS A 211 5.05 19.04 18.59
N THR A 212 4.14 19.10 17.62
CA THR A 212 3.87 20.32 16.86
C THR A 212 2.72 21.08 17.50
N ASP A 213 2.83 22.40 17.58
CA ASP A 213 1.70 23.25 17.92
C ASP A 213 0.65 23.14 16.80
N SER A 214 -0.61 22.91 17.17
CA SER A 214 -1.69 22.70 16.21
C SER A 214 -1.94 23.96 15.38
N ASP A 215 -1.62 23.92 14.09
CA ASP A 215 -2.08 24.93 13.14
C ASP A 215 -3.61 24.85 13.03
N GLN A 216 -4.31 25.88 13.52
CA GLN A 216 -5.78 25.97 13.53
C GLN A 216 -6.41 26.05 12.12
N GLU A 217 -5.61 26.20 11.06
CA GLU A 217 -6.07 26.45 9.69
C GLU A 217 -5.92 25.26 8.72
N ALA A 218 -5.33 24.13 9.13
CA ALA A 218 -5.15 22.96 8.27
C ALA A 218 -6.30 21.94 8.43
N SER A 219 -6.83 21.42 7.31
CA SER A 219 -7.83 20.34 7.29
C SER A 219 -7.30 18.98 7.76
N THR A 220 -6.01 18.89 8.08
CA THR A 220 -5.30 17.73 8.60
C THR A 220 -4.42 18.18 9.75
N LEU A 221 -4.63 17.59 10.93
CA LEU A 221 -3.83 17.86 12.12
C LEU A 221 -2.48 17.14 12.01
N THR A 222 -1.40 17.90 11.81
CA THR A 222 -0.04 17.42 12.04
C THR A 222 0.17 17.36 13.55
N TYR A 223 0.21 16.16 14.12
CA TYR A 223 0.29 15.97 15.58
C TYR A 223 1.75 15.85 16.08
N GLN A 224 2.66 15.34 15.23
CA GLN A 224 4.07 15.09 15.56
C GLN A 224 4.98 15.35 14.34
N LEU A 225 6.11 16.01 14.58
CA LEU A 225 7.24 16.10 13.65
C LEU A 225 8.22 14.95 13.93
N HIS A 226 8.54 14.20 12.88
CA HIS A 226 9.55 13.15 12.93
C HIS A 226 10.89 13.70 12.41
N TYR A 227 11.88 13.91 13.28
CA TYR A 227 13.25 14.21 12.81
C TYR A 227 13.89 12.96 12.23
N GLN A 228 13.92 12.92 10.90
CA GLN A 228 14.55 11.83 10.17
C GLN A 228 16.08 11.90 10.35
N VAL A 229 16.66 10.94 11.05
CA VAL A 229 18.13 10.81 11.19
C VAL A 229 18.78 10.29 9.89
N PHE A 230 17.99 9.65 9.01
CA PHE A 230 18.45 9.10 7.73
C PHE A 230 17.77 9.78 6.54
N ASN A 231 18.46 10.72 5.90
CA ASN A 231 17.97 11.34 4.66
C ASN A 231 18.42 10.54 3.44
N ILE A 232 17.55 9.68 2.95
CA ILE A 232 17.79 8.85 1.77
C ILE A 232 17.25 9.60 0.54
N HIS A 233 17.96 10.61 0.06
CA HIS A 233 17.61 11.36 -1.18
C HIS A 233 17.79 10.50 -2.44
N MET A 234 16.91 9.53 -2.71
CA MET A 234 16.93 8.75 -3.95
C MET A 234 15.55 8.18 -4.31
N LYS A 235 15.32 7.94 -5.61
CA LYS A 235 14.11 7.35 -6.18
C LYS A 235 13.86 5.94 -5.62
N ALA A 236 12.71 5.72 -5.00
CA ALA A 236 12.29 4.43 -4.45
C ALA A 236 11.20 3.77 -5.30
N GLU A 237 11.26 2.45 -5.46
CA GLU A 237 10.19 1.63 -6.02
C GLU A 237 9.29 1.14 -4.88
N LEU A 238 7.98 1.38 -4.99
CA LEU A 238 7.00 1.02 -3.96
C LEU A 238 6.14 -0.16 -4.41
N LEU A 239 5.80 -1.04 -3.46
CA LEU A 239 4.82 -2.10 -3.62
C LEU A 239 3.56 -1.72 -2.80
N PRO A 240 2.65 -0.90 -3.36
CA PRO A 240 1.55 -0.28 -2.61
C PRO A 240 0.41 -1.27 -2.32
N ILE A 241 -0.29 -1.05 -1.21
CA ILE A 241 -1.60 -1.64 -0.90
C ILE A 241 -2.69 -0.63 -1.26
N ILE A 242 -2.57 0.59 -0.74
CA ILE A 242 -3.40 1.76 -1.03
C ILE A 242 -2.51 3.00 -1.08
N LYS A 243 -3.06 4.19 -1.39
CA LYS A 243 -2.28 5.44 -1.48
C LYS A 243 -1.43 5.74 -0.24
N GLU A 244 -1.87 5.29 0.93
CA GLU A 244 -1.23 5.60 2.23
C GLU A 244 -0.50 4.39 2.87
N LYS A 245 -0.62 3.19 2.29
CA LYS A 245 0.00 1.98 2.85
C LYS A 245 0.72 1.20 1.76
N TYR A 246 1.93 0.75 2.04
CA TYR A 246 2.73 -0.11 1.18
C TYR A 246 3.15 -1.39 1.91
N ILE A 247 3.41 -2.46 1.16
CA ILE A 247 3.95 -3.73 1.69
C ILE A 247 5.46 -3.60 1.88
N SER A 248 6.15 -3.03 0.90
CA SER A 248 7.61 -2.92 0.86
C SER A 248 8.01 -1.80 -0.09
N PHE A 249 9.21 -1.27 0.10
CA PHE A 249 9.87 -0.42 -0.87
C PHE A 249 11.27 -0.96 -1.16
N THR A 250 11.71 -0.74 -2.40
CA THR A 250 13.04 -1.12 -2.86
C THR A 250 13.78 0.13 -3.32
N LYS A 251 15.02 0.27 -2.86
CA LYS A 251 15.92 1.32 -3.28
C LYS A 251 17.03 0.72 -4.14
N ASN A 252 17.21 1.27 -5.33
CA ASN A 252 18.35 0.94 -6.18
C ASN A 252 19.50 1.91 -5.84
N VAL A 253 20.61 1.37 -5.36
CA VAL A 253 21.86 2.13 -5.16
C VAL A 253 22.67 1.96 -6.43
N GLN A 254 22.81 3.05 -7.20
CA GLN A 254 23.70 3.09 -8.35
C GLN A 254 25.13 3.32 -7.86
N ASP A 255 26.05 2.51 -8.36
CA ASP A 255 27.47 2.75 -8.14
C ASP A 255 27.87 4.04 -8.86
N THR A 256 28.60 4.91 -8.16
CA THR A 256 29.10 6.18 -8.71
C THR A 256 30.38 6.00 -9.52
N ALA A 257 30.91 4.78 -9.59
CA ALA A 257 32.03 4.44 -10.44
C ALA A 257 31.60 4.37 -11.92
N GLU A 258 32.08 5.36 -12.69
CA GLU A 258 32.00 5.44 -14.14
C GLU A 258 32.17 4.07 -14.83
N ARG A 259 31.09 3.53 -15.39
CA ARG A 259 31.04 2.83 -16.69
C ARG A 259 29.63 2.32 -16.97
N SER A 260 29.30 2.35 -18.25
CA SER A 260 28.02 2.08 -18.90
C SER A 260 27.50 0.63 -18.79
N ASP A 261 27.67 -0.04 -17.64
CA ASP A 261 27.14 -1.38 -17.42
C ASP A 261 26.03 -1.34 -16.36
N SER A 262 24.78 -1.43 -16.82
CA SER A 262 23.57 -1.46 -15.99
C SER A 262 23.43 -2.71 -15.09
N ARG A 263 24.53 -3.46 -14.86
CA ARG A 263 24.53 -4.77 -14.20
C ARG A 263 24.93 -4.74 -12.72
N ASN A 264 25.51 -3.66 -12.21
CA ASN A 264 25.99 -3.57 -10.82
C ASN A 264 25.14 -2.65 -9.93
N ASN A 265 23.81 -2.68 -10.09
CA ASN A 265 22.92 -1.93 -9.20
C ASN A 265 22.60 -2.79 -7.96
N ILE A 266 23.04 -2.34 -6.78
CA ILE A 266 22.66 -2.97 -5.51
C ILE A 266 21.20 -2.61 -5.21
N LYS A 267 20.35 -3.61 -5.00
CA LYS A 267 18.94 -3.42 -4.64
C LYS A 267 18.75 -3.66 -3.16
N LEU A 268 18.45 -2.60 -2.41
CA LEU A 268 18.08 -2.67 -1.01
C LEU A 268 16.56 -2.79 -0.92
N ARG A 269 16.07 -3.95 -0.51
CA ARG A 269 14.64 -4.21 -0.34
C ARG A 269 14.29 -4.24 1.13
N PHE A 270 13.39 -3.35 1.54
CA PHE A 270 12.95 -3.25 2.93
C PHE A 270 11.78 -4.19 3.17
N ILE A 271 11.92 -5.06 4.16
CA ILE A 271 10.94 -6.07 4.52
C ILE A 271 10.47 -5.80 5.95
N ASP A 272 9.17 -5.88 6.18
CA ASP A 272 8.58 -5.76 7.50
C ASP A 272 8.52 -7.16 8.15
N SER A 273 9.32 -7.37 9.20
CA SER A 273 9.38 -8.63 9.94
C SER A 273 8.03 -9.03 10.55
N TYR A 274 7.18 -8.06 10.89
CA TYR A 274 5.85 -8.32 11.44
C TYR A 274 4.89 -8.97 10.41
N LYS A 275 5.17 -8.81 9.10
CA LYS A 275 4.45 -9.53 8.04
C LYS A 275 4.79 -11.02 7.98
N PHE A 276 5.82 -11.44 8.70
CA PHE A 276 6.21 -12.84 8.87
C PHE A 276 5.81 -13.36 10.24
N LEU A 277 6.14 -12.61 11.28
CA LEU A 277 5.92 -12.96 12.68
C LEU A 277 5.03 -11.89 13.32
N SER A 278 3.72 -12.09 13.23
CA SER A 278 2.69 -11.12 13.67
C SER A 278 2.48 -11.13 15.19
N THR A 279 3.55 -10.99 15.95
CA THR A 279 3.56 -11.01 17.42
C THR A 279 4.64 -10.07 17.95
N SER A 280 4.52 -9.63 19.20
CA SER A 280 5.51 -8.76 19.84
C SER A 280 6.88 -9.44 19.92
N LEU A 281 7.95 -8.63 19.82
CA LEU A 281 9.33 -9.08 19.96
C LEU A 281 9.56 -9.83 21.28
N ASP A 282 9.00 -9.33 22.38
CA ASP A 282 9.08 -9.94 23.71
C ASP A 282 8.55 -11.38 23.72
N LYS A 283 7.36 -11.60 23.16
CA LYS A 283 6.76 -12.93 23.08
C LYS A 283 7.53 -13.83 22.10
N LEU A 284 8.08 -13.29 21.02
CA LEU A 284 8.92 -14.06 20.11
C LEU A 284 10.25 -14.49 20.76
N ALA A 285 10.89 -13.58 21.51
CA ALA A 285 12.10 -13.87 22.26
C ALA A 285 11.85 -14.95 23.31
N SER A 286 10.69 -14.96 23.96
CA SER A 286 10.31 -15.99 24.95
C SER A 286 10.23 -17.42 24.40
N PHE A 287 10.14 -17.59 23.08
CA PHE A 287 10.15 -18.91 22.44
C PHE A 287 11.55 -19.43 22.14
N LEU A 288 12.57 -18.59 22.22
CA LEU A 288 13.95 -18.99 21.96
C LEU A 288 14.63 -19.43 23.24
N ASN A 289 15.43 -20.48 23.12
CA ASN A 289 16.36 -20.91 24.15
C ASN A 289 17.65 -20.09 24.07
N LYS A 290 18.43 -20.03 25.15
CA LYS A 290 19.68 -19.26 25.18
C LYS A 290 20.65 -19.63 24.06
N ASN A 291 20.76 -20.92 23.71
CA ASN A 291 21.62 -21.42 22.64
C ASN A 291 21.17 -21.04 21.22
N GLU A 292 19.93 -20.55 21.07
CA GLU A 292 19.38 -20.04 19.81
C GLU A 292 19.65 -18.53 19.64
N LEU A 293 20.06 -17.82 20.70
CA LEU A 293 20.41 -16.40 20.71
C LEU A 293 21.88 -16.15 20.33
N ARG A 294 22.30 -16.71 19.19
CA ARG A 294 23.72 -16.76 18.79
C ARG A 294 24.30 -15.38 18.54
N ILE A 295 23.54 -14.49 17.90
CA ILE A 295 23.99 -13.15 17.52
C ILE A 295 24.12 -12.28 18.77
N LEU A 296 23.11 -12.31 19.65
CA LEU A 296 23.16 -11.63 20.94
C LEU A 296 24.33 -12.13 21.80
N GLN A 297 24.51 -13.45 21.90
CA GLN A 297 25.64 -14.05 22.63
C GLN A 297 26.98 -13.64 22.03
N CYS A 298 27.10 -13.61 20.70
CA CYS A 298 28.34 -13.21 20.03
C CYS A 298 28.72 -11.75 20.29
N GLU A 299 27.76 -10.85 20.45
CA GLU A 299 28.02 -9.45 20.76
C GLU A 299 28.38 -9.24 22.24
N PHE A 300 27.79 -10.05 23.13
CA PHE A 300 27.90 -9.92 24.57
C PHE A 300 28.68 -11.06 25.24
N GLN A 301 29.67 -11.65 24.55
CA GLN A 301 30.41 -12.85 25.00
C GLN A 301 31.11 -12.71 26.36
N ASN A 302 31.47 -11.48 26.74
CA ASN A 302 32.22 -11.19 27.95
C ASN A 302 31.32 -10.82 29.15
N LEU A 303 30.00 -10.80 28.98
CA LEU A 303 29.08 -10.48 30.07
C LEU A 303 28.83 -11.70 30.98
N PRO A 304 28.75 -11.49 32.31
CA PRO A 304 28.24 -12.49 33.24
C PRO A 304 26.86 -13.00 32.83
N GLU A 305 26.56 -14.26 33.15
CA GLU A 305 25.28 -14.89 32.78
C GLU A 305 24.08 -14.14 33.36
N GLU A 306 24.19 -13.63 34.59
CA GLU A 306 23.12 -12.85 35.25
C GLU A 306 22.79 -11.56 34.49
N ASP A 307 23.80 -10.90 33.92
CA ASP A 307 23.64 -9.66 33.15
C ASP A 307 23.09 -9.97 31.75
N PHE A 308 23.51 -11.09 31.17
CA PHE A 308 23.01 -11.55 29.88
C PHE A 308 21.50 -11.84 29.94
N GLU A 309 21.00 -12.44 31.02
CA GLU A 309 19.56 -12.68 31.21
C GLU A 309 18.73 -11.40 31.17
N LEU A 310 19.30 -10.27 31.59
CA LEU A 310 18.62 -8.98 31.51
C LEU A 310 18.42 -8.52 30.06
N LEU A 311 19.28 -8.94 29.13
CA LEU A 311 19.24 -8.55 27.72
C LEU A 311 18.33 -9.44 26.86
N ILE A 312 17.91 -10.60 27.37
CA ILE A 312 16.99 -11.52 26.67
C ILE A 312 15.55 -10.98 26.71
N ARG A 313 15.18 -10.35 27.82
CA ARG A 313 13.87 -9.73 27.98
C ARG A 313 13.82 -8.43 27.19
N LYS A 314 12.69 -8.17 26.53
CA LYS A 314 12.50 -6.90 25.85
C LYS A 314 12.54 -5.73 26.84
N GLY A 315 13.36 -4.73 26.55
CA GLY A 315 13.41 -3.49 27.33
C GLY A 315 12.13 -2.66 27.21
N ILE A 316 12.01 -1.65 28.08
CA ILE A 316 11.00 -0.59 27.96
C ILE A 316 11.68 0.73 27.66
N PHE A 317 10.97 1.63 26.99
CA PHE A 317 11.54 2.92 26.58
C PHE A 317 10.49 4.04 26.70
N PRO A 318 10.84 5.22 27.24
CA PRO A 318 9.88 6.29 27.50
C PRO A 318 9.71 7.18 26.25
N TYR A 319 9.02 6.67 25.23
CA TYR A 319 8.87 7.35 23.93
C TYR A 319 8.25 8.75 24.04
N GLU A 320 7.21 8.90 24.83
CA GLU A 320 6.48 10.15 25.01
C GLU A 320 7.25 11.18 25.85
N TYR A 321 8.21 10.71 26.66
CA TYR A 321 9.13 11.58 27.39
C TYR A 321 10.16 12.20 26.44
N ILE A 322 10.67 11.44 25.46
CA ILE A 322 11.74 11.88 24.54
C ILE A 322 11.13 12.65 23.35
N ASP A 323 10.74 13.89 23.62
CA ASP A 323 10.21 14.83 22.63
C ASP A 323 11.29 15.72 21.99
N CYS A 324 12.52 15.72 22.53
CA CYS A 324 13.65 16.49 22.02
C CYS A 324 14.99 15.80 22.30
N ALA A 325 16.00 16.10 21.48
CA ALA A 325 17.33 15.49 21.59
C ALA A 325 18.05 15.79 22.92
N ASN A 326 17.74 16.93 23.55
CA ASN A 326 18.36 17.32 24.81
C ASN A 326 18.04 16.35 25.96
N LYS A 327 16.86 15.72 25.95
CA LYS A 327 16.47 14.74 26.97
C LYS A 327 17.30 13.45 26.92
N LEU A 328 17.98 13.17 25.82
CA LEU A 328 18.95 12.07 25.74
C LEU A 328 20.18 12.31 26.64
N GLN A 329 20.43 13.56 27.04
CA GLN A 329 21.52 13.90 27.96
C GLN A 329 21.10 13.78 29.44
N ASP A 330 19.85 13.43 29.73
CA ASP A 330 19.37 13.27 31.11
C ASP A 330 20.15 12.14 31.80
N THR A 331 20.68 12.45 32.98
CA THR A 331 21.56 11.53 33.74
C THR A 331 20.82 10.63 34.72
N CYS A 332 19.49 10.62 34.68
CA CYS A 332 18.65 9.79 35.51
C CYS A 332 17.55 9.13 34.68
N LEU A 333 17.19 7.91 35.07
CA LEU A 333 16.04 7.24 34.50
C LEU A 333 14.76 8.01 34.91
N PRO A 334 13.91 8.43 33.96
CA PRO A 334 12.66 9.13 34.26
C PRO A 334 11.75 8.29 35.17
N PRO A 335 10.86 8.92 35.96
CA PRO A 335 9.92 8.19 36.81
C PRO A 335 8.97 7.32 35.98
N ARG A 336 8.38 6.30 36.61
CA ARG A 336 7.52 5.31 35.94
C ARG A 336 6.39 5.96 35.13
N GLU A 337 5.81 7.03 35.65
CA GLU A 337 4.72 7.78 35.01
C GLU A 337 5.11 8.33 33.63
N SER A 338 6.40 8.63 33.42
CA SER A 338 6.95 9.10 32.14
C SER A 338 7.05 8.01 31.07
N PHE A 339 6.82 6.74 31.42
CA PHE A 339 6.72 5.61 30.48
C PHE A 339 5.28 5.35 30.02
N TYR A 340 4.37 6.31 30.18
CA TYR A 340 3.04 6.24 29.59
C TYR A 340 3.11 6.16 28.07
N SER A 341 2.38 5.22 27.45
CA SER A 341 2.24 5.13 26.00
C SER A 341 0.83 5.47 25.55
N SER A 342 0.73 6.40 24.61
CA SER A 342 -0.52 6.76 23.93
C SER A 342 -1.09 5.62 23.07
N LEU A 343 -0.24 4.69 22.63
CA LEU A 343 -0.62 3.52 21.83
C LEU A 343 -1.35 2.46 22.66
N THR A 344 -0.90 2.23 23.90
CA THR A 344 -1.52 1.26 24.80
C THR A 344 -2.54 1.90 25.74
N GLY A 345 -2.47 3.21 25.94
CA GLY A 345 -3.32 3.97 26.85
C GLY A 345 -2.98 3.78 28.32
N HIS A 346 -1.85 3.15 28.64
CA HIS A 346 -1.47 2.77 30.00
C HIS A 346 0.04 3.00 30.25
N THR A 347 0.41 3.23 31.51
CA THR A 347 1.80 3.25 31.97
C THR A 347 2.33 1.83 32.14
N VAL A 348 3.63 1.63 31.95
CA VAL A 348 4.32 0.34 32.18
C VAL A 348 4.07 -0.22 33.58
N THR A 349 4.14 -1.56 33.69
CA THR A 349 3.94 -2.24 34.97
C THR A 349 5.11 -2.01 35.93
N GLU A 350 4.89 -2.21 37.23
CA GLU A 350 5.97 -2.12 38.24
C GLU A 350 7.12 -3.09 37.95
N SER A 351 6.82 -4.29 37.43
CA SER A 351 7.82 -5.29 37.05
C SER A 351 8.68 -4.83 35.87
N ASP A 352 8.07 -4.18 34.88
CA ASP A 352 8.79 -3.65 33.72
C ASP A 352 9.69 -2.47 34.12
N TYR A 353 9.18 -1.58 34.98
CA TYR A 353 9.96 -0.44 35.47
C TYR A 353 11.12 -0.89 36.37
N ALA A 354 10.88 -1.83 37.28
CA ALA A 354 11.96 -2.42 38.09
C ALA A 354 13.05 -3.08 37.23
N HIS A 355 12.66 -3.72 36.12
CA HIS A 355 13.61 -4.26 35.16
C HIS A 355 14.44 -3.16 34.47
N ALA A 356 13.82 -2.06 34.04
CA ALA A 356 14.55 -0.92 33.47
C ALA A 356 15.54 -0.29 34.47
N VAL A 357 15.14 -0.14 35.73
CA VAL A 357 16.03 0.33 36.81
C VAL A 357 17.21 -0.63 36.99
N ASN A 358 16.96 -1.94 36.97
CA ASN A 358 18.02 -2.94 37.09
C ASN A 358 19.00 -2.86 35.92
N VAL A 359 18.52 -2.76 34.67
CA VAL A 359 19.36 -2.58 33.48
C VAL A 359 20.18 -1.30 33.59
N TRP A 360 19.57 -0.18 33.98
CA TRP A 360 20.27 1.10 34.15
C TRP A 360 21.45 0.99 35.15
N GLN A 361 21.21 0.33 36.28
CA GLN A 361 22.21 0.17 37.33
C GLN A 361 23.31 -0.84 36.93
N GLN A 362 22.91 -2.02 36.45
CA GLN A 362 23.84 -3.12 36.18
C GLN A 362 24.81 -2.79 35.03
N PHE A 363 24.31 -2.12 33.98
CA PHE A 363 25.14 -1.69 32.86
C PHE A 363 25.81 -0.33 33.07
N SER A 364 25.71 0.24 34.27
CA SER A 364 26.34 1.52 34.65
C SER A 364 26.01 2.65 33.67
N VAL A 365 24.74 2.72 33.23
CA VAL A 365 24.28 3.69 32.23
C VAL A 365 24.30 5.09 32.82
N GLN A 366 24.93 6.04 32.12
CA GLN A 366 25.11 7.41 32.60
C GLN A 366 24.08 8.38 32.04
N THR A 367 23.59 8.13 30.83
CA THR A 367 22.66 9.03 30.13
C THR A 367 21.50 8.26 29.49
N LEU A 368 20.38 8.93 29.29
CA LEU A 368 19.22 8.36 28.58
C LEU A 368 19.56 8.01 27.11
N GLY A 369 20.55 8.68 26.52
CA GLY A 369 21.12 8.37 25.21
C GLY A 369 21.82 7.00 25.21
N GLU A 370 22.68 6.73 26.19
CA GLU A 370 23.31 5.41 26.34
C GLU A 370 22.27 4.32 26.61
N TYR A 371 21.23 4.62 27.41
CA TYR A 371 20.11 3.71 27.60
C TYR A 371 19.38 3.41 26.29
N SER A 372 19.16 4.43 25.46
CA SER A 372 18.56 4.30 24.13
C SER A 372 19.40 3.44 23.20
N ASP A 373 20.72 3.63 23.20
CA ASP A 373 21.63 2.85 22.37
C ASP A 373 21.65 1.38 22.78
N LEU A 374 21.69 1.10 24.08
CA LEU A 374 21.59 -0.27 24.59
C LEU A 374 20.25 -0.90 24.23
N TYR A 375 19.14 -0.20 24.50
CA TYR A 375 17.78 -0.63 24.16
C TYR A 375 17.63 -0.97 22.68
N LEU A 376 18.11 -0.08 21.79
CA LEU A 376 17.98 -0.26 20.36
C LEU A 376 18.88 -1.41 19.87
N LYS A 377 20.10 -1.50 20.39
CA LYS A 377 21.03 -2.59 20.07
C LYS A 377 20.45 -3.94 20.49
N THR A 378 19.89 -4.07 21.69
CA THR A 378 19.27 -5.32 22.14
C THR A 378 18.04 -5.68 21.30
N ASP A 379 17.17 -4.72 20.99
CA ASP A 379 15.98 -4.97 20.16
C ASP A 379 16.37 -5.48 18.75
N VAL A 380 17.41 -4.89 18.14
CA VAL A 380 17.91 -5.32 16.82
C VAL A 380 18.56 -6.69 16.86
N LEU A 381 19.39 -6.99 17.88
CA LEU A 381 20.06 -8.28 18.01
C LEU A 381 19.05 -9.41 18.29
N LEU A 382 18.07 -9.17 19.18
CA LEU A 382 16.97 -10.10 19.42
C LEU A 382 16.16 -10.35 18.14
N LEU A 383 15.82 -9.29 17.40
CA LEU A 383 15.12 -9.42 16.13
C LEU A 383 15.92 -10.26 15.13
N ALA A 384 17.24 -10.05 15.05
CA ALA A 384 18.13 -10.81 14.18
C ALA A 384 18.13 -12.30 14.57
N ASP A 385 18.30 -12.63 15.86
CA ASP A 385 18.25 -14.02 16.32
C ASP A 385 16.90 -14.67 16.02
N ILE A 386 15.78 -14.00 16.33
CA ILE A 386 14.43 -14.50 16.05
C ILE A 386 14.25 -14.79 14.56
N PHE A 387 14.62 -13.85 13.70
CA PHE A 387 14.37 -13.99 12.27
C PHE A 387 15.35 -14.98 11.62
N GLU A 388 16.61 -15.06 12.06
CA GLU A 388 17.55 -16.08 11.58
C GLU A 388 17.11 -17.50 11.99
N ASN A 389 16.63 -17.70 13.23
CA ASN A 389 16.03 -18.97 13.64
C ASN A 389 14.81 -19.32 12.78
N PHE A 390 13.94 -18.35 12.50
CA PHE A 390 12.80 -18.53 11.60
C PHE A 390 13.24 -18.91 10.17
N ARG A 391 14.27 -18.26 9.64
CA ARG A 391 14.87 -18.59 8.33
C ARG A 391 15.41 -20.01 8.31
N ASP A 392 16.18 -20.40 9.33
CA ASP A 392 16.75 -21.74 9.44
C ASP A 392 15.65 -22.81 9.45
N LYS A 393 14.60 -22.61 10.25
CA LYS A 393 13.45 -23.53 10.30
C LYS A 393 12.68 -23.59 8.98
N CYS A 394 12.53 -22.48 8.28
CA CYS A 394 11.87 -22.44 6.97
C CYS A 394 12.69 -23.16 5.88
N ILE A 395 14.01 -22.97 5.89
CA ILE A 395 14.91 -23.65 4.96
C ILE A 395 14.95 -25.14 5.27
N GLU A 396 15.02 -25.54 6.55
CA GLU A 396 14.98 -26.94 6.97
C GLU A 396 13.67 -27.63 6.55
N SER A 397 12.53 -26.99 6.83
CA SER A 397 11.20 -27.60 6.64
C SER A 397 10.72 -27.53 5.19
N TYR A 398 10.94 -26.41 4.51
CA TYR A 398 10.37 -26.13 3.19
C TYR A 398 11.42 -25.96 2.10
N GLY A 399 12.72 -25.86 2.46
CA GLY A 399 13.83 -25.63 1.52
C GLY A 399 13.72 -24.30 0.78
N LEU A 400 13.13 -23.29 1.40
CA LEU A 400 12.95 -21.95 0.86
C LEU A 400 13.35 -20.94 1.93
N ASP A 401 14.10 -19.92 1.55
CA ASP A 401 14.48 -18.84 2.46
C ASP A 401 13.40 -17.74 2.49
N PRO A 402 12.76 -17.47 3.64
CA PRO A 402 11.69 -16.49 3.73
C PRO A 402 12.16 -15.06 3.44
N ALA A 403 13.47 -14.77 3.52
CA ALA A 403 14.03 -13.46 3.18
C ALA A 403 13.88 -13.09 1.68
N TYR A 404 13.52 -14.04 0.81
CA TYR A 404 13.16 -13.73 -0.58
C TYR A 404 11.76 -13.12 -0.74
N TYR A 405 10.90 -13.24 0.26
CA TYR A 405 9.48 -12.92 0.18
C TYR A 405 9.17 -11.60 0.87
N TYR A 406 7.99 -11.05 0.61
CA TYR A 406 7.51 -9.82 1.25
C TYR A 406 6.67 -10.10 2.50
N THR A 407 5.98 -11.24 2.54
CA THR A 407 5.03 -11.60 3.59
C THR A 407 4.99 -13.14 3.77
N LEU A 408 4.53 -13.60 4.94
CA LEU A 408 4.36 -15.03 5.20
C LEU A 408 3.39 -15.71 4.21
N PRO A 409 2.21 -15.14 3.86
CA PRO A 409 1.33 -15.78 2.89
C PRO A 409 1.97 -16.03 1.53
N GLY A 410 2.79 -15.08 1.05
CA GLY A 410 3.54 -15.26 -0.20
C GLY A 410 4.58 -16.38 -0.12
N PHE A 411 5.26 -16.49 1.03
CA PHE A 411 6.16 -17.62 1.32
C PHE A 411 5.40 -18.95 1.36
N THR A 412 4.31 -19.02 2.12
CA THR A 412 3.50 -20.24 2.28
C THR A 412 2.91 -20.71 0.95
N TRP A 413 2.52 -19.78 0.07
CA TRP A 413 2.03 -20.10 -1.26
C TRP A 413 3.09 -20.81 -2.12
N ASP A 414 4.31 -20.26 -2.20
CA ASP A 414 5.41 -20.92 -2.93
C ASP A 414 5.83 -22.23 -2.27
N ALA A 415 5.84 -22.30 -0.93
CA ALA A 415 6.12 -23.53 -0.20
C ALA A 415 5.09 -24.63 -0.53
N MET A 416 3.80 -24.28 -0.59
CA MET A 416 2.72 -25.19 -0.99
C MET A 416 2.91 -25.67 -2.43
N LEU A 417 3.15 -24.76 -3.39
CA LEU A 417 3.39 -25.13 -4.80
C LEU A 417 4.59 -26.07 -4.93
N LYS A 418 5.68 -25.80 -4.21
CA LYS A 418 6.89 -26.62 -4.23
C LYS A 418 6.65 -28.01 -3.63
N HIS A 419 5.96 -28.08 -2.50
CA HIS A 419 5.74 -29.33 -1.78
C HIS A 419 4.78 -30.25 -2.54
N THR A 420 3.69 -29.68 -3.07
CA THR A 420 2.67 -30.44 -3.82
C THR A 420 3.08 -30.74 -5.26
N ARG A 421 3.97 -29.91 -5.85
CA ARG A 421 4.38 -29.97 -7.27
C ARG A 421 3.20 -29.89 -8.24
N VAL A 422 2.09 -29.33 -7.79
CA VAL A 422 0.88 -29.19 -8.58
C VAL A 422 1.04 -28.04 -9.56
N ASN A 423 0.44 -28.20 -10.74
CA ASN A 423 0.23 -27.12 -11.70
C ASN A 423 -1.22 -26.68 -11.56
N PHE A 424 -1.44 -25.52 -10.94
CA PHE A 424 -2.78 -24.96 -10.77
C PHE A 424 -3.20 -24.21 -12.03
N GLU A 425 -4.38 -24.53 -12.55
CA GLU A 425 -5.02 -23.73 -13.59
C GLU A 425 -5.75 -22.54 -12.96
N LEU A 426 -5.36 -21.33 -13.35
CA LEU A 426 -5.98 -20.08 -12.95
C LEU A 426 -7.27 -19.85 -13.75
N LEU A 427 -8.21 -19.11 -13.14
CA LEU A 427 -9.47 -18.76 -13.77
C LEU A 427 -9.24 -17.76 -14.90
N THR A 428 -9.62 -18.16 -16.11
CA THR A 428 -9.57 -17.32 -17.32
C THR A 428 -10.91 -16.65 -17.62
N ASP A 429 -11.99 -17.06 -16.94
CA ASP A 429 -13.35 -16.55 -17.12
C ASP A 429 -13.80 -15.69 -15.92
N ILE A 430 -14.26 -14.47 -16.20
CA ILE A 430 -14.78 -13.53 -15.21
C ILE A 430 -16.03 -14.06 -14.50
N ASP A 431 -16.85 -14.85 -15.18
CA ASP A 431 -18.09 -15.37 -14.61
C ASP A 431 -17.79 -16.41 -13.53
N MET A 432 -16.73 -17.21 -13.70
CA MET A 432 -16.24 -18.14 -12.67
C MET A 432 -15.67 -17.41 -11.45
N VAL A 433 -14.87 -16.35 -11.68
CA VAL A 433 -14.33 -15.52 -10.60
C VAL A 433 -15.49 -14.92 -9.78
N MET A 434 -16.46 -14.32 -10.46
CA MET A 434 -17.59 -13.66 -9.81
C MET A 434 -18.51 -14.64 -9.11
N PHE A 435 -18.67 -15.86 -9.64
CA PHE A 435 -19.39 -16.94 -8.97
C PHE A 435 -18.72 -17.29 -7.63
N ILE A 436 -17.39 -17.44 -7.61
CA ILE A 436 -16.63 -17.74 -6.40
C ILE A 436 -16.69 -16.57 -5.41
N GLU A 437 -16.40 -15.35 -5.85
CA GLU A 437 -16.44 -14.14 -5.00
C GLU A 437 -17.79 -13.96 -4.31
N ARG A 438 -18.89 -14.17 -5.04
CA ARG A 438 -20.25 -14.13 -4.46
C ARG A 438 -20.52 -15.26 -3.48
N GLY A 439 -19.78 -16.37 -3.58
CA GLY A 439 -19.86 -17.52 -2.69
C GLY A 439 -19.00 -17.37 -1.43
N ILE A 440 -18.00 -16.49 -1.42
CA ILE A 440 -17.11 -16.30 -0.26
C ILE A 440 -17.93 -15.79 0.93
N ARG A 441 -17.84 -16.50 2.06
CA ARG A 441 -18.40 -16.11 3.34
C ARG A 441 -17.29 -16.14 4.38
N GLY A 442 -17.28 -15.15 5.26
CA GLY A 442 -16.46 -15.18 6.46
C GLY A 442 -16.99 -16.21 7.46
N VAL A 443 -16.38 -16.23 8.65
CA VAL A 443 -16.84 -17.07 9.75
C VAL A 443 -18.22 -16.60 10.24
N LEU A 444 -19.10 -17.55 10.54
CA LEU A 444 -20.36 -17.26 11.22
C LEU A 444 -20.06 -16.72 12.63
N SER A 445 -20.29 -15.43 12.84
CA SER A 445 -20.27 -14.82 14.17
C SER A 445 -21.71 -14.62 14.63
N GLN A 446 -22.12 -15.35 15.67
CA GLN A 446 -23.47 -15.28 16.22
C GLN A 446 -23.41 -14.82 17.68
N CYS A 447 -24.03 -13.68 17.97
CA CYS A 447 -24.32 -13.25 19.33
C CYS A 447 -25.72 -13.72 19.71
N SER A 448 -25.83 -14.88 20.34
CA SER A 448 -27.11 -15.39 20.84
C SER A 448 -27.46 -14.73 22.17
N SER A 449 -28.68 -14.20 22.29
CA SER A 449 -29.23 -13.83 23.60
C SER A 449 -29.45 -15.09 24.44
N ARG A 450 -28.92 -15.13 25.66
CA ARG A 450 -29.20 -16.23 26.59
C ARG A 450 -30.71 -16.27 26.87
N TYR A 451 -31.35 -17.41 26.63
CA TYR A 451 -32.71 -17.63 27.08
C TYR A 451 -32.70 -17.73 28.61
N ALA A 452 -33.30 -16.76 29.28
CA ALA A 452 -33.52 -16.77 30.72
C ALA A 452 -35.03 -16.76 30.98
N ARG A 453 -35.55 -17.86 31.51
CA ARG A 453 -36.91 -17.93 32.04
C ARG A 453 -36.82 -17.99 33.56
N ALA A 454 -37.44 -17.02 34.23
CA ALA A 454 -37.51 -17.05 35.69
C ALA A 454 -38.30 -18.28 36.14
N ASN A 455 -37.70 -19.13 36.97
CA ASN A 455 -38.38 -20.26 37.61
C ASN A 455 -39.17 -19.79 38.84
N ASN A 456 -40.07 -18.83 38.62
CA ASN A 456 -40.91 -18.26 39.67
C ASN A 456 -42.36 -18.66 39.44
N LYS A 457 -42.90 -19.51 40.31
CA LYS A 457 -44.29 -19.99 40.27
C LYS A 457 -45.36 -18.89 40.36
N TYR A 458 -44.98 -17.66 40.71
CA TYR A 458 -45.87 -16.50 40.81
C TYR A 458 -45.74 -15.54 39.62
N MET A 459 -44.79 -15.75 38.71
CA MET A 459 -44.72 -15.01 37.45
C MET A 459 -45.38 -15.86 36.37
N GLN A 460 -46.53 -15.42 35.87
CA GLN A 460 -47.13 -16.03 34.68
C GLN A 460 -46.27 -15.73 33.46
N SER A 461 -46.10 -16.76 32.63
CA SER A 461 -45.23 -16.78 31.45
C SER A 461 -45.74 -15.89 30.33
#